data_AF-A0A497ER92-F1
#
_entry.id   AF-A0A497ER92-F1
#
_cell.length_a   1.000
_cell.length_b   1.000
_cell.length_c   1.000
_cell.angle_alpha   90.00
_cell.angle_beta   90.00
_cell.angle_gamma   90.00
#
_symmetry.space_group_name_H-M   'P 1'
#
loop_
_entity.id
_entity.type
_entity.pdbx_description
1 polymer ?
#
loop_
_entity_poly.entity_id
_entity_poly.type
_entity_poly.pdbx_seq_one_letter_code
_entity_poly.pdbx_strand_id
1 'polypeptide(L)'
;AGWVGARWYLKPVAEAVAAWGRATISTALKIAKELGLEVIYGDTDSLFLRYDQAKVEEFKRRVFEQLGLEVKVDKLYKRVLFTEAKKRYVGLMEDDSLDVVGLEAARGDWCEAAKQLQEEVAHILLTTDNVQKAVEHAKQAIKKLKAGKFSIKDLVIWKTLSKPLDEYKVSAPHVTAALRLKKAGWDVKPGDQIGFVIVKGSGKVHERAYPYALAHGQPIDSDYYIENQLIPAALRILEVVGVKKEQLKQAEVVSLLDFFTQQP
;
A
#
# COMPACT_ATOMS: atom_id res chain seq x y z
N ALA A 1 -23.09 14.13 -11.38
CA ALA A 1 -23.97 14.80 -10.41
C ALA A 1 -23.33 15.07 -9.03
N GLY A 2 -22.28 14.34 -8.58
CA GLY A 2 -21.71 14.52 -7.24
C GLY A 2 -20.48 15.43 -7.10
N TRP A 3 -19.82 15.81 -8.20
CA TRP A 3 -18.66 16.71 -8.15
C TRP A 3 -19.15 18.17 -8.06
N VAL A 4 -18.79 18.87 -6.98
CA VAL A 4 -19.22 20.25 -6.70
C VAL A 4 -18.81 21.23 -7.80
N GLY A 5 -17.70 20.97 -8.50
CA GLY A 5 -17.24 21.79 -9.62
C GLY A 5 -17.95 21.52 -10.95
N ALA A 6 -18.86 20.55 -11.02
CA ALA A 6 -19.55 20.19 -12.26
C ALA A 6 -20.65 21.21 -12.59
N ARG A 7 -20.76 21.58 -13.88
CA ARG A 7 -21.89 22.40 -14.37
C ARG A 7 -23.26 21.77 -14.08
N TRP A 8 -23.35 20.43 -14.10
CA TRP A 8 -24.55 19.65 -13.78
C TRP A 8 -24.47 18.99 -12.39
N TYR A 9 -23.93 19.73 -11.40
CA TYR A 9 -23.98 19.30 -10.01
C TYR A 9 -25.41 19.36 -9.48
N LEU A 10 -25.88 18.25 -8.89
CA LEU A 10 -27.18 18.20 -8.24
C LEU A 10 -27.11 17.19 -7.09
N LYS A 11 -27.05 17.72 -5.86
CA LYS A 11 -26.88 16.92 -4.64
C LYS A 11 -27.93 15.81 -4.49
N PRO A 12 -29.25 16.07 -4.68
CA PRO A 12 -30.26 15.00 -4.58
C PRO A 12 -30.04 13.85 -5.55
N VAL A 13 -29.51 14.12 -6.76
CA VAL A 13 -29.20 13.07 -7.73
C VAL A 13 -28.02 12.23 -7.24
N ALA A 14 -26.98 12.85 -6.69
CA ALA A 14 -25.85 12.11 -6.11
C ALA A 14 -26.28 11.23 -4.94
N GLU A 15 -27.15 11.74 -4.06
CA GLU A 15 -27.70 10.99 -2.93
C GLU A 15 -28.60 9.83 -3.38
N ALA A 16 -29.46 10.06 -4.38
CA ALA A 16 -30.32 9.04 -4.97
C ALA A 16 -29.48 7.92 -5.61
N VAL A 17 -28.46 8.25 -6.40
CA VAL A 17 -27.56 7.25 -7.01
C VAL A 17 -26.84 6.43 -5.94
N ALA A 18 -26.35 7.06 -4.86
CA ALA A 18 -25.72 6.34 -3.76
C ALA A 18 -26.69 5.44 -2.99
N ALA A 19 -27.94 5.87 -2.81
CA ALA A 19 -28.98 5.06 -2.18
C ALA A 19 -29.34 3.84 -3.02
N TRP A 20 -29.52 4.03 -4.34
CA TRP A 20 -29.74 2.94 -5.28
C TRP A 20 -28.56 1.98 -5.34
N GLY A 21 -27.31 2.47 -5.37
CA GLY A 21 -26.12 1.62 -5.31
C GLY A 21 -26.08 0.73 -4.06
N ARG A 22 -26.40 1.28 -2.88
CA ARG A 22 -26.51 0.50 -1.65
C ARG A 22 -27.64 -0.54 -1.70
N ALA A 23 -28.79 -0.19 -2.27
CA ALA A 23 -29.90 -1.12 -2.44
C ALA A 23 -29.52 -2.27 -3.39
N THR A 24 -28.91 -1.96 -4.53
CA THR A 24 -28.39 -2.91 -5.50
C THR A 24 -27.41 -3.91 -4.86
N ILE A 25 -26.39 -3.41 -4.15
CA ILE A 25 -25.42 -4.28 -3.47
C ILE A 25 -26.09 -5.11 -2.37
N SER A 26 -27.04 -4.55 -1.63
CA SER A 26 -27.78 -5.29 -0.60
C SER A 26 -28.61 -6.44 -1.19
N THR A 27 -29.25 -6.21 -2.34
CA THR A 27 -30.00 -7.25 -3.06
C THR A 27 -29.05 -8.31 -3.60
N ALA A 28 -27.93 -7.92 -4.21
CA ALA A 28 -26.90 -8.85 -4.66
C ALA A 28 -26.38 -9.72 -3.49
N LEU A 29 -26.10 -9.12 -2.33
CA LEU A 29 -25.71 -9.87 -1.12
C LEU A 29 -26.77 -10.87 -0.67
N LYS A 30 -28.06 -10.52 -0.77
CA LYS A 30 -29.16 -11.42 -0.43
C LYS A 30 -29.20 -12.61 -1.39
N ILE A 31 -29.09 -12.36 -2.70
CA ILE A 31 -29.04 -13.41 -3.74
C ILE A 31 -27.86 -14.35 -3.49
N ALA A 32 -26.66 -13.81 -3.20
CA ALA A 32 -25.48 -14.63 -2.89
C ALA A 32 -25.73 -15.55 -1.69
N LYS A 33 -26.30 -15.03 -0.61
CA LYS A 33 -26.63 -15.82 0.58
C LYS A 33 -27.66 -16.91 0.30
N GLU A 34 -28.70 -16.63 -0.49
CA GLU A 34 -29.72 -17.60 -0.89
C GLU A 34 -29.15 -18.75 -1.73
N LEU A 35 -28.15 -18.46 -2.56
CA LEU A 35 -27.43 -19.47 -3.36
C LEU A 35 -26.36 -20.23 -2.56
N GLY A 36 -26.17 -19.89 -1.28
CA GLY A 36 -25.11 -20.46 -0.46
C GLY A 36 -23.71 -20.12 -0.99
N LEU A 37 -23.54 -18.92 -1.56
CA LEU A 37 -22.24 -18.33 -1.86
C LEU A 37 -21.73 -17.62 -0.61
N GLU A 38 -20.52 -17.99 -0.18
CA GLU A 38 -19.82 -17.31 0.90
C GLU A 38 -19.38 -15.92 0.43
N VAL A 39 -19.89 -14.88 1.06
CA VAL A 39 -19.46 -13.49 0.83
C VAL A 39 -18.31 -13.18 1.78
N ILE A 40 -17.13 -12.93 1.23
CA ILE A 40 -15.90 -12.63 1.98
C ILE A 40 -15.80 -11.14 2.26
N TYR A 41 -16.07 -10.31 1.26
CA TYR A 41 -15.97 -8.85 1.35
C TYR A 41 -16.91 -8.19 0.33
N GLY A 42 -17.29 -6.94 0.59
CA GLY A 42 -18.07 -6.12 -0.35
C GLY A 42 -17.68 -4.65 -0.26
N ASP A 43 -17.53 -4.02 -1.42
CA ASP A 43 -17.38 -2.56 -1.56
C ASP A 43 -18.67 -1.95 -2.18
N THR A 44 -18.55 -0.75 -2.72
CA THR A 44 -19.63 0.10 -3.21
C THR A 44 -20.26 -0.47 -4.48
N ASP A 45 -19.49 -1.21 -5.27
CA ASP A 45 -19.83 -1.70 -6.62
C ASP A 45 -19.33 -3.13 -6.90
N SER A 46 -18.73 -3.80 -5.91
CA SER A 46 -18.08 -5.11 -6.10
C SER A 46 -18.24 -6.01 -4.87
N LEU A 47 -18.28 -7.32 -5.12
CA LEU A 47 -18.39 -8.37 -4.11
C LEU A 47 -17.26 -9.40 -4.31
N PHE A 48 -16.66 -9.83 -3.21
CA PHE A 48 -15.70 -10.91 -3.16
C PHE A 48 -16.41 -12.14 -2.64
N LEU A 49 -16.55 -13.12 -3.51
CA LEU A 49 -17.28 -14.35 -3.25
C LEU A 49 -16.30 -15.52 -3.29
N ARG A 50 -16.54 -16.55 -2.46
CA ARG A 50 -15.89 -17.84 -2.68
C ARG A 50 -16.28 -18.37 -4.05
N TYR A 51 -15.28 -18.63 -4.89
CA TYR A 51 -15.54 -19.02 -6.26
C TYR A 51 -16.10 -20.45 -6.34
N ASP A 52 -17.27 -20.55 -6.96
CA ASP A 52 -17.94 -21.78 -7.37
C ASP A 52 -18.60 -21.47 -8.72
N GLN A 53 -18.07 -22.05 -9.81
CA GLN A 53 -18.47 -21.71 -11.18
C GLN A 53 -19.99 -21.81 -11.38
N ALA A 54 -20.61 -22.90 -10.92
CA ALA A 54 -22.04 -23.14 -11.14
C ALA A 54 -22.89 -22.12 -10.38
N LYS A 55 -22.53 -21.86 -9.11
CA LYS A 55 -23.24 -20.86 -8.29
C LYS A 55 -23.02 -19.44 -8.78
N VAL A 56 -21.83 -19.10 -9.27
CA VAL A 56 -21.51 -17.76 -9.78
C VAL A 56 -22.27 -17.46 -11.06
N GLU A 57 -22.39 -18.41 -11.98
CA GLU A 57 -23.21 -18.22 -13.19
C GLU A 57 -24.70 -18.08 -12.85
N GLU A 58 -25.21 -18.89 -11.92
CA GLU A 58 -26.58 -18.75 -11.41
C GLU A 58 -26.80 -17.41 -10.69
N PHE A 59 -25.81 -16.95 -9.93
CA PHE A 59 -25.82 -15.63 -9.29
C PHE A 59 -25.93 -14.51 -10.31
N LYS A 60 -25.10 -14.52 -11.36
CA LYS A 60 -25.15 -13.54 -12.45
C LYS A 60 -26.53 -13.51 -13.11
N ARG A 61 -27.11 -14.68 -13.38
CA ARG A 61 -28.46 -14.81 -13.94
C ARG A 61 -29.51 -14.17 -13.03
N ARG A 62 -29.53 -14.51 -11.74
CA ARG A 62 -30.51 -13.97 -10.77
C ARG A 62 -30.36 -12.47 -10.56
N VAL A 63 -29.13 -11.97 -10.52
CA VAL A 63 -28.87 -10.53 -10.42
C VAL A 63 -29.40 -9.80 -11.65
N PHE A 64 -29.18 -10.33 -12.85
CA PHE A 64 -29.72 -9.76 -14.07
C PHE A 64 -31.26 -9.78 -14.08
N GLU A 65 -31.89 -10.89 -13.67
CA GLU A 65 -33.35 -11.01 -13.63
C GLU A 65 -34.02 -10.05 -12.63
N GLN A 66 -33.41 -9.84 -11.46
CA GLN A 66 -34.01 -8.99 -10.41
C GLN A 66 -33.63 -7.51 -10.53
N LEU A 67 -32.43 -7.20 -11.01
CA LEU A 67 -31.89 -5.84 -11.00
C LEU A 67 -31.70 -5.26 -12.41
N GLY A 68 -31.76 -6.09 -13.46
CA GLY A 68 -31.47 -5.67 -14.84
C GLY A 68 -30.01 -5.29 -15.07
N LEU A 69 -29.11 -5.71 -14.17
CA LEU A 69 -27.69 -5.37 -14.21
C LEU A 69 -26.83 -6.57 -14.59
N GLU A 70 -25.92 -6.36 -15.54
CA GLU A 70 -24.92 -7.37 -15.90
C GLU A 70 -23.79 -7.35 -14.87
N VAL A 71 -23.48 -8.51 -14.30
CA VAL A 71 -22.33 -8.70 -13.40
C VAL A 71 -21.28 -9.54 -14.11
N LYS A 72 -20.01 -9.11 -13.99
CA LYS A 72 -18.86 -9.80 -14.55
C LYS A 72 -17.95 -10.29 -13.44
N VAL A 73 -17.35 -11.44 -13.66
CA VAL A 73 -16.21 -11.88 -12.85
C VAL A 73 -15.02 -11.06 -13.31
N ASP A 74 -14.57 -10.13 -12.47
CA ASP A 74 -13.44 -9.24 -12.80
C ASP A 74 -12.11 -9.96 -12.63
N LYS A 75 -11.91 -10.59 -11.46
CA LYS A 75 -10.66 -11.27 -11.09
C LYS A 75 -10.92 -12.56 -10.33
N LEU A 76 -10.04 -13.54 -10.53
CA LEU A 76 -9.99 -14.79 -9.77
C LEU A 76 -8.70 -14.82 -8.95
N TYR A 77 -8.84 -15.09 -7.66
CA TYR A 77 -7.72 -15.14 -6.72
C TYR A 77 -7.57 -16.52 -6.11
N LYS A 78 -6.34 -17.02 -6.07
CA LYS A 78 -5.97 -18.19 -5.27
C LYS A 78 -6.17 -17.91 -3.78
N ARG A 79 -5.69 -16.75 -3.32
CA ARG A 79 -5.75 -16.27 -1.93
C ARG A 79 -5.85 -14.75 -1.93
N VAL A 80 -6.53 -14.19 -0.93
CA VAL A 80 -6.64 -12.74 -0.73
C VAL A 80 -6.41 -12.43 0.73
N LEU A 81 -5.65 -11.38 0.99
CA LEU A 81 -5.46 -10.80 2.32
C LEU A 81 -6.11 -9.42 2.34
N PHE A 82 -7.12 -9.26 3.19
CA PHE A 82 -7.73 -7.98 3.48
C PHE A 82 -7.07 -7.36 4.71
N THR A 83 -6.71 -6.10 4.63
CA THR A 83 -6.30 -5.34 5.81
C THR A 83 -7.53 -4.79 6.54
N GLU A 84 -7.35 -4.28 7.75
CA GLU A 84 -8.46 -3.71 8.55
C GLU A 84 -9.14 -2.50 7.87
N ALA A 85 -8.43 -1.82 6.97
CA ALA A 85 -8.95 -0.67 6.25
C ALA A 85 -9.75 -1.10 5.01
N LYS A 86 -10.95 -0.52 4.84
CA LYS A 86 -11.73 -0.68 3.61
C LYS A 86 -10.90 -0.28 2.38
N LYS A 87 -11.10 -1.00 1.28
CA LYS A 87 -10.40 -0.81 -0.01
C LYS A 87 -8.88 -1.01 0.05
N ARG A 88 -8.40 -1.83 0.98
CA ARG A 88 -6.98 -2.16 1.10
C ARG A 88 -6.78 -3.68 1.21
N TYR A 89 -6.32 -4.30 0.13
CA TYR A 89 -6.12 -5.74 0.05
C TYR A 89 -4.99 -6.11 -0.92
N VAL A 90 -4.47 -7.33 -0.77
CA VAL A 90 -3.61 -7.98 -1.77
C VAL A 90 -4.25 -9.30 -2.17
N GLY A 91 -4.44 -9.51 -3.48
CA GLY A 91 -4.87 -10.78 -4.04
C GLY A 91 -3.74 -11.47 -4.80
N LEU A 92 -3.58 -12.78 -4.60
CA LEU A 92 -2.71 -13.63 -5.41
C LEU A 92 -3.54 -14.20 -6.56
N MET A 93 -3.21 -13.85 -7.80
CA MET A 93 -3.90 -14.30 -9.00
C MET A 93 -3.47 -15.71 -9.43
N GLU A 94 -4.14 -16.27 -10.44
CA GLU A 94 -3.86 -17.64 -10.89
C GLU A 94 -2.47 -17.81 -11.50
N ASP A 95 -1.91 -16.75 -12.07
CA ASP A 95 -0.56 -16.68 -12.64
C ASP A 95 0.54 -16.35 -11.60
N ASP A 96 0.19 -16.41 -10.31
CA ASP A 96 1.04 -16.04 -9.17
C ASP A 96 1.47 -14.57 -9.11
N SER A 97 0.89 -13.71 -9.94
CA SER A 97 1.06 -12.26 -9.80
C SER A 97 0.18 -11.69 -8.68
N LEU A 98 0.58 -10.55 -8.14
CA LEU A 98 -0.14 -9.86 -7.08
C LEU A 98 -1.00 -8.72 -7.63
N ASP A 99 -2.26 -8.68 -7.20
CA ASP A 99 -3.11 -7.50 -7.30
C ASP A 99 -3.09 -6.73 -5.99
N VAL A 100 -2.46 -5.55 -5.99
CA VAL A 100 -2.27 -4.72 -4.79
C VAL A 100 -3.16 -3.49 -4.86
N VAL A 101 -4.16 -3.42 -3.97
CA VAL A 101 -5.16 -2.34 -3.99
C VAL A 101 -5.07 -1.50 -2.71
N GLY A 102 -4.89 -0.19 -2.88
CA GLY A 102 -4.98 0.80 -1.79
C GLY A 102 -3.86 0.77 -0.74
N LEU A 103 -2.81 -0.02 -0.98
CA LEU A 103 -1.66 -0.18 -0.10
C LEU A 103 -0.52 0.79 -0.46
N GLU A 104 0.49 0.87 0.41
CA GLU A 104 1.65 1.75 0.29
C GLU A 104 2.41 1.55 -1.03
N ALA A 105 2.48 0.32 -1.55
CA ALA A 105 3.02 0.01 -2.88
C ALA A 105 2.39 0.85 -4.01
N ALA A 106 1.09 1.14 -3.91
CA ALA A 106 0.35 1.94 -4.88
C ALA A 106 0.50 3.46 -4.69
N ARG A 107 1.27 3.92 -3.69
CA ARG A 107 1.36 5.35 -3.33
C ARG A 107 2.70 5.97 -3.74
N GLY A 108 2.67 7.19 -4.28
CA GLY A 108 3.88 7.90 -4.73
C GLY A 108 4.80 8.37 -3.59
N ASP A 109 4.26 8.53 -2.37
CA ASP A 109 4.99 9.05 -1.22
C ASP A 109 5.80 8.00 -0.44
N TRP A 110 5.93 6.79 -0.97
CA TRP A 110 6.75 5.71 -0.42
C TRP A 110 7.95 5.43 -1.32
N CYS A 111 9.10 5.15 -0.71
CA CYS A 111 10.29 4.75 -1.47
C CYS A 111 10.12 3.34 -2.04
N GLU A 112 10.78 3.11 -3.17
CA GLU A 112 10.71 1.86 -3.92
C GLU A 112 11.06 0.63 -3.07
N ALA A 113 12.07 0.74 -2.20
CA ALA A 113 12.45 -0.31 -1.25
C ALA A 113 11.30 -0.72 -0.32
N ALA A 114 10.46 0.21 0.11
CA ALA A 114 9.31 -0.08 0.96
C ALA A 114 8.19 -0.78 0.19
N LYS A 115 7.96 -0.35 -1.06
CA LYS A 115 6.94 -0.94 -1.96
C LYS A 115 7.29 -2.38 -2.29
N GLN A 116 8.52 -2.61 -2.73
CA GLN A 116 9.05 -3.94 -3.02
C GLN A 116 8.99 -4.84 -1.78
N LEU A 117 9.42 -4.34 -0.62
CA LEU A 117 9.31 -5.11 0.62
C LEU A 117 7.86 -5.51 0.93
N GLN A 118 6.90 -4.59 0.78
CA GLN A 118 5.49 -4.89 1.03
C GLN A 118 4.96 -5.96 0.08
N GLU A 119 5.27 -5.86 -1.22
CA GLU A 119 4.89 -6.83 -2.24
C GLU A 119 5.53 -8.20 -1.98
N GLU A 120 6.83 -8.24 -1.70
CA GLU A 120 7.57 -9.48 -1.41
C GLU A 120 7.03 -10.18 -0.15
N VAL A 121 6.76 -9.42 0.92
CA VAL A 121 6.18 -9.95 2.15
C VAL A 121 4.78 -10.51 1.90
N ALA A 122 3.94 -9.78 1.16
CA ALA A 122 2.61 -10.26 0.78
C ALA A 122 2.68 -11.50 -0.11
N HIS A 123 3.60 -11.52 -1.08
CA HIS A 123 3.81 -12.65 -1.98
C HIS A 123 4.23 -13.89 -1.20
N ILE A 124 5.23 -13.78 -0.33
CA ILE A 124 5.69 -14.90 0.52
C ILE A 124 4.53 -15.44 1.36
N LEU A 125 3.77 -14.56 2.01
CA LEU A 125 2.67 -14.95 2.87
C LEU A 125 1.54 -15.64 2.06
N LEU A 126 1.10 -15.03 0.96
CA LEU A 126 0.02 -15.57 0.14
C LEU A 126 0.41 -16.87 -0.57
N THR A 127 1.66 -17.04 -1.00
CA THR A 127 2.10 -18.28 -1.68
C THR A 127 2.42 -19.41 -0.71
N THR A 128 3.09 -19.12 0.41
CA THR A 128 3.62 -20.16 1.31
C THR A 128 2.82 -20.37 2.58
N ASP A 129 1.92 -19.45 2.94
CA ASP A 129 1.22 -19.43 4.23
C ASP A 129 2.18 -19.45 5.45
N ASN A 130 3.44 -19.01 5.25
CA ASN A 130 4.48 -19.04 6.27
C ASN A 130 4.79 -17.64 6.80
N VAL A 131 4.14 -17.29 7.91
CA VAL A 131 4.31 -16.00 8.60
C VAL A 131 5.77 -15.77 9.00
N GLN A 132 6.44 -16.80 9.52
CA GLN A 132 7.83 -16.67 9.99
C GLN A 132 8.79 -16.34 8.85
N LYS A 133 8.59 -16.94 7.67
CA LYS A 133 9.38 -16.66 6.47
C LYS A 133 9.19 -15.21 6.00
N ALA A 134 7.96 -14.71 6.04
CA ALA A 134 7.64 -13.32 5.68
C ALA A 134 8.26 -12.32 6.68
N VAL A 135 8.21 -12.63 7.98
CA VAL A 135 8.88 -11.84 9.05
C VAL A 135 10.39 -11.82 8.86
N GLU A 136 11.01 -12.96 8.58
CA GLU A 136 12.45 -13.05 8.39
C GLU A 136 12.90 -12.26 7.15
N HIS A 137 12.13 -12.31 6.05
CA HIS A 137 12.38 -11.49 4.87
C HIS A 137 12.36 -9.99 5.19
N ALA A 138 11.37 -9.53 5.96
CA ALA A 138 11.31 -8.15 6.42
C ALA A 138 12.51 -7.76 7.31
N LYS A 139 12.93 -8.63 8.22
CA LYS A 139 14.15 -8.42 9.03
C LYS A 139 15.40 -8.33 8.16
N GLN A 140 15.52 -9.15 7.13
CA GLN A 140 16.64 -9.11 6.20
C GLN A 140 16.69 -7.80 5.43
N ALA A 141 15.56 -7.27 4.97
CA ALA A 141 15.50 -5.95 4.34
C ALA A 141 15.97 -4.85 5.31
N ILE A 142 15.54 -4.88 6.57
CA ILE A 142 16.00 -3.94 7.60
C ILE A 142 17.51 -4.06 7.83
N LYS A 143 18.05 -5.29 7.95
CA LYS A 143 19.50 -5.56 8.07
C LYS A 143 20.27 -5.02 6.86
N LYS A 144 19.78 -5.24 5.64
CA LYS A 144 20.38 -4.73 4.39
C LYS A 144 20.46 -3.19 4.38
N LEU A 145 19.40 -2.51 4.83
CA LEU A 145 19.37 -1.05 4.91
C LEU A 145 20.32 -0.49 5.96
N LYS A 146 20.42 -1.12 7.14
CA LYS A 146 21.43 -0.76 8.16
C LYS A 146 22.86 -0.94 7.65
N ALA A 147 23.10 -1.96 6.83
CA ALA A 147 24.39 -2.22 6.20
C ALA A 147 24.70 -1.31 4.99
N GLY A 148 23.81 -0.37 4.64
CA GLY A 148 24.02 0.54 3.49
C GLY A 148 23.99 -0.16 2.13
N LYS A 149 23.34 -1.34 2.03
CA LYS A 149 23.31 -2.14 0.80
C LYS A 149 22.19 -1.76 -0.18
N PHE A 150 21.31 -0.83 0.17
CA PHE A 150 20.32 -0.29 -0.75
C PHE A 150 20.93 0.80 -1.62
N SER A 151 20.55 0.84 -2.89
CA SER A 151 20.92 1.95 -3.74
C SER A 151 20.15 3.19 -3.31
N ILE A 152 20.73 4.38 -3.49
CA ILE A 152 20.04 5.64 -3.20
C ILE A 152 18.74 5.79 -4.03
N LYS A 153 18.71 5.20 -5.23
CA LYS A 153 17.55 5.17 -6.13
C LYS A 153 16.35 4.47 -5.47
N ASP A 154 16.60 3.37 -4.75
CA ASP A 154 15.54 2.60 -4.09
C ASP A 154 14.94 3.36 -2.89
N LEU A 155 15.64 4.38 -2.40
CA LEU A 155 15.27 5.19 -1.25
C LEU A 155 14.65 6.54 -1.65
N VAL A 156 14.53 6.85 -2.94
CA VAL A 156 13.93 8.10 -3.41
C VAL A 156 12.43 8.10 -3.12
N ILE A 157 11.97 9.19 -2.51
CA ILE A 157 10.54 9.49 -2.34
C ILE A 157 10.16 10.56 -3.37
N TRP A 158 9.08 10.31 -4.10
CA TRP A 158 8.62 11.19 -5.17
C TRP A 158 7.38 11.94 -4.74
N LYS A 159 7.34 13.25 -4.99
CA LYS A 159 6.14 14.05 -4.75
C LYS A 159 6.01 15.20 -5.73
N THR A 160 4.82 15.34 -6.30
CA THR A 160 4.49 16.43 -7.22
C THR A 160 4.30 17.74 -6.45
N LEU A 161 4.86 18.82 -6.98
CA LEU A 161 4.54 20.16 -6.50
C LEU A 161 3.16 20.57 -7.03
N SER A 162 2.20 20.82 -6.14
CA SER A 162 0.85 21.21 -6.53
C SER A 162 0.65 22.70 -6.76
N LYS A 163 1.59 23.53 -6.29
CA LYS A 163 1.54 24.99 -6.33
C LYS A 163 2.94 25.60 -6.40
N PRO A 164 3.07 26.91 -6.66
CA PRO A 164 4.35 27.63 -6.59
C PRO A 164 5.02 27.54 -5.22
N LEU A 165 6.36 27.57 -5.18
CA LEU A 165 7.13 27.34 -3.94
C LEU A 165 6.86 28.39 -2.85
N ASP A 166 6.56 29.62 -3.24
CA ASP A 166 6.21 30.76 -2.39
C ASP A 166 4.81 30.66 -1.75
N GLU A 167 3.91 29.85 -2.32
CA GLU A 167 2.57 29.63 -1.77
C GLU A 167 2.52 28.52 -0.70
N TYR A 168 3.61 27.78 -0.48
CA TYR A 168 3.66 26.76 0.57
C TYR A 168 3.87 27.40 1.94
N LYS A 169 2.82 27.37 2.76
CA LYS A 169 2.87 27.81 4.16
C LYS A 169 3.52 26.77 5.10
N VAL A 170 3.53 25.51 4.69
CA VAL A 170 4.04 24.38 5.48
C VAL A 170 5.35 23.90 4.89
N SER A 171 6.37 23.81 5.73
CA SER A 171 7.67 23.26 5.34
C SER A 171 7.57 21.74 5.23
N ALA A 172 7.38 21.25 4.01
CA ALA A 172 7.30 19.83 3.69
C ALA A 172 8.59 19.35 2.99
N PRO A 173 8.99 18.06 3.16
CA PRO A 173 10.24 17.53 2.61
C PRO A 173 10.48 17.82 1.12
N HIS A 174 9.48 17.53 0.27
CA HIS A 174 9.53 17.84 -1.17
C HIS A 174 9.68 19.33 -1.50
N VAL A 175 9.11 20.23 -0.69
CA VAL A 175 9.26 21.69 -0.87
C VAL A 175 10.68 22.13 -0.51
N THR A 176 11.24 21.61 0.60
CA THR A 176 12.63 21.89 0.97
C THR A 176 13.62 21.37 -0.08
N ALA A 177 13.39 20.17 -0.61
CA ALA A 177 14.19 19.62 -1.70
C ALA A 177 14.09 20.46 -2.98
N ALA A 178 12.89 20.90 -3.35
CA ALA A 178 12.66 21.80 -4.49
C ALA A 178 13.35 23.17 -4.32
N LEU A 179 13.32 23.74 -3.11
CA LEU A 179 14.05 24.98 -2.80
C LEU A 179 15.56 24.79 -2.94
N ARG A 180 16.11 23.63 -2.60
CA ARG A 180 17.53 23.31 -2.82
C ARG A 180 17.87 23.20 -4.30
N LEU A 181 17.01 22.55 -5.10
CA LEU A 181 17.16 22.49 -6.56
C LEU A 181 17.15 23.90 -7.17
N LYS A 182 16.19 24.74 -6.78
CA LYS A 182 16.10 26.14 -7.24
C LYS A 182 17.35 26.94 -6.88
N LYS A 183 17.88 26.78 -5.66
CA LYS A 183 19.15 27.41 -5.25
C LYS A 183 20.36 26.90 -6.05
N ALA A 184 20.31 25.66 -6.53
CA ALA A 184 21.32 25.08 -7.42
C ALA A 184 21.13 25.47 -8.90
N GLY A 185 20.20 26.39 -9.21
CA GLY A 185 19.98 26.91 -10.56
C GLY A 185 18.97 26.12 -11.41
N TRP A 186 18.27 25.15 -10.84
CA TRP A 186 17.24 24.39 -11.56
C TRP A 186 15.94 25.19 -11.65
N ASP A 187 15.29 25.17 -12.81
CA ASP A 187 13.93 25.68 -12.96
C ASP A 187 12.95 24.64 -12.38
N VAL A 188 12.15 25.06 -11.40
CA VAL A 188 11.21 24.19 -10.67
C VAL A 188 9.83 24.84 -10.65
N LYS A 189 8.84 24.12 -11.18
CA LYS A 189 7.48 24.62 -11.44
C LYS A 189 6.41 23.74 -10.78
N PRO A 190 5.20 24.28 -10.58
CA PRO A 190 4.04 23.47 -10.23
C PRO A 190 3.80 22.41 -11.32
N GLY A 191 3.51 21.17 -10.90
CA GLY A 191 3.41 20.00 -11.78
C GLY A 191 4.66 19.12 -11.79
N ASP A 192 5.82 19.67 -11.42
CA ASP A 192 7.07 18.89 -11.42
C ASP A 192 7.07 17.83 -10.32
N GLN A 193 7.61 16.65 -10.65
CA GLN A 193 7.89 15.60 -9.69
C GLN A 193 9.24 15.81 -9.01
N ILE A 194 9.23 15.99 -7.70
CA ILE A 194 10.44 16.19 -6.90
C ILE A 194 10.81 14.88 -6.23
N GLY A 195 11.92 14.30 -6.68
CA GLY A 195 12.56 13.16 -6.03
C GLY A 195 13.53 13.63 -4.94
N PHE A 196 13.37 13.13 -3.73
CA PHE A 196 14.24 13.47 -2.61
C PHE A 196 14.51 12.26 -1.72
N VAL A 197 15.58 12.34 -0.94
CA VAL A 197 15.97 11.36 0.07
C VAL A 197 16.13 12.04 1.43
N ILE A 198 16.00 11.28 2.50
CA ILE A 198 16.25 11.79 3.86
C ILE A 198 17.67 11.46 4.27
N VAL A 199 18.48 12.50 4.47
CA VAL A 199 19.89 12.37 4.88
C VAL A 199 20.03 12.43 6.40
N LYS A 200 21.13 11.88 6.92
CA LYS A 200 21.46 11.91 8.33
C LYS A 200 21.73 13.35 8.78
N GLY A 201 21.20 13.72 9.93
CA GLY A 201 21.36 15.05 10.51
C GLY A 201 20.44 15.28 11.69
N SER A 202 20.61 16.41 12.36
CA SER A 202 19.71 16.91 13.39
C SER A 202 18.53 17.68 12.78
N GLY A 203 17.48 17.88 13.57
CA GLY A 203 16.34 18.72 13.17
C GLY A 203 15.17 17.95 12.58
N LYS A 204 14.23 18.68 11.98
CA LYS A 204 12.98 18.12 11.48
C LYS A 204 13.21 17.37 10.16
N VAL A 205 12.38 16.37 9.86
CA VAL A 205 12.51 15.54 8.65
C VAL A 205 12.62 16.37 7.36
N HIS A 206 11.85 17.45 7.24
CA HIS A 206 11.88 18.30 6.05
C HIS A 206 13.22 19.03 5.86
N GLU A 207 13.91 19.42 6.94
CA GLU A 207 15.23 20.06 6.89
C GLU A 207 16.31 19.09 6.39
N ARG A 208 16.08 17.80 6.61
CA ARG A 208 16.94 16.69 6.20
C ARG A 208 16.58 16.11 4.83
N ALA A 209 15.59 16.68 4.15
CA ALA A 209 15.22 16.29 2.80
C ALA A 209 16.22 16.86 1.79
N TYR A 210 16.92 15.98 1.07
CA TYR A 210 17.92 16.32 0.07
C TYR A 210 17.43 15.89 -1.32
N PRO A 211 17.46 16.77 -2.34
CA PRO A 211 17.02 16.39 -3.68
C PRO A 211 17.92 15.28 -4.24
N TYR A 212 17.30 14.24 -4.80
CA TYR A 212 17.97 13.02 -5.26
C TYR A 212 19.14 13.33 -6.22
N ALA A 213 18.92 14.24 -7.17
CA ALA A 213 19.91 14.66 -8.16
C ALA A 213 21.20 15.23 -7.56
N LEU A 214 21.15 15.74 -6.33
CA LEU A 214 22.30 16.34 -5.64
C LEU A 214 22.76 15.50 -4.43
N ALA A 215 22.08 14.38 -4.14
CA ALA A 215 22.29 13.62 -2.91
C ALA A 215 23.49 12.65 -2.97
N HIS A 216 24.24 12.62 -4.07
CA HIS A 216 25.40 11.75 -4.21
C HIS A 216 26.45 12.03 -3.10
N GLY A 217 26.87 10.99 -2.40
CA GLY A 217 27.83 11.07 -1.28
C GLY A 217 27.23 11.56 0.04
N GLN A 218 25.94 11.91 0.10
CA GLN A 218 25.29 12.26 1.37
C GLN A 218 25.01 11.01 2.21
N PRO A 219 25.26 11.04 3.54
CA PRO A 219 24.92 9.93 4.41
C PRO A 219 23.40 9.81 4.52
N ILE A 220 22.83 8.67 4.15
CA ILE A 220 21.38 8.43 4.26
C ILE A 220 20.99 8.16 5.72
N ASP A 221 19.82 8.66 6.14
CA ASP A 221 19.25 8.33 7.44
C ASP A 221 18.52 6.97 7.41
N SER A 222 19.27 5.88 7.59
CA SER A 222 18.70 4.53 7.62
C SER A 222 17.60 4.38 8.68
N ASP A 223 17.72 5.04 9.84
CA ASP A 223 16.72 4.91 10.92
C ASP A 223 15.38 5.52 10.50
N TYR A 224 15.40 6.65 9.79
CA TYR A 224 14.19 7.21 9.20
C TYR A 224 13.51 6.22 8.26
N TYR A 225 14.23 5.63 7.32
CA TYR A 225 13.66 4.68 6.36
C TYR A 225 13.17 3.40 7.04
N ILE A 226 13.87 2.89 8.05
CA ILE A 226 13.41 1.71 8.79
C ILE A 226 12.10 2.01 9.51
N GLU A 227 12.02 3.10 10.28
CA GLU A 227 10.86 3.41 11.13
C GLU A 227 9.65 3.95 10.35
N ASN A 228 9.88 4.70 9.27
CA ASN A 228 8.84 5.44 8.55
C ASN A 228 8.53 4.86 7.17
N GLN A 229 9.31 3.90 6.67
CA GLN A 229 9.10 3.28 5.36
C GLN A 229 9.03 1.75 5.46
N LEU A 230 10.14 1.06 5.77
CA LEU A 230 10.17 -0.40 5.69
C LEU A 230 9.23 -1.08 6.71
N ILE A 231 9.34 -0.71 7.99
CA ILE A 231 8.53 -1.33 9.06
C ILE A 231 7.03 -1.10 8.83
N PRO A 232 6.54 0.13 8.61
CA PRO A 232 5.12 0.34 8.36
C PRO A 232 4.58 -0.40 7.12
N ALA A 233 5.37 -0.46 6.04
CA ALA A 233 4.99 -1.13 4.81
C ALA A 233 4.83 -2.65 5.02
N ALA A 234 5.77 -3.28 5.72
CA ALA A 234 5.70 -4.70 6.08
C ALA A 234 4.58 -5.01 7.09
N LEU A 235 4.43 -4.17 8.13
CA LEU A 235 3.41 -4.35 9.16
C LEU A 235 2.00 -4.27 8.61
N ARG A 236 1.75 -3.44 7.59
CA ARG A 236 0.43 -3.36 6.97
C ARG A 236 -0.11 -4.72 6.53
N ILE A 237 0.80 -5.62 6.12
CA ILE A 237 0.47 -7.00 5.73
C ILE A 237 0.53 -7.92 6.95
N LEU A 238 1.61 -7.84 7.73
CA LEU A 238 1.90 -8.80 8.80
C LEU A 238 1.01 -8.62 10.05
N GLU A 239 0.48 -7.43 10.31
CA GLU A 239 -0.46 -7.18 11.42
C GLU A 239 -1.74 -8.00 11.28
N VAL A 240 -2.20 -8.24 10.04
CA VAL A 240 -3.39 -9.04 9.75
C VAL A 240 -3.24 -10.49 10.23
N VAL A 241 -2.00 -10.99 10.26
CA VAL A 241 -1.64 -12.33 10.76
C VAL A 241 -1.03 -12.29 12.17
N GLY A 242 -1.25 -11.19 12.91
CA GLY A 242 -0.93 -11.07 14.33
C GLY A 242 0.52 -10.68 14.66
N VAL A 243 1.33 -10.30 13.67
CA VAL A 243 2.72 -9.86 13.91
C VAL A 243 2.74 -8.43 14.42
N LYS A 244 3.55 -8.18 15.45
CA LYS A 244 3.74 -6.87 16.06
C LYS A 244 5.06 -6.22 15.62
N LYS A 245 5.12 -4.89 15.70
CA LYS A 245 6.28 -4.07 15.36
C LYS A 245 7.57 -4.53 16.05
N GLU A 246 7.48 -4.96 17.30
CA GLU A 246 8.62 -5.41 18.10
C GLU A 246 9.29 -6.63 17.50
N GLN A 247 8.52 -7.54 16.90
CA GLN A 247 9.04 -8.75 16.27
C GLN A 247 9.90 -8.42 15.05
N LEU A 248 9.67 -7.30 14.35
CA LEU A 248 10.51 -6.85 13.23
C LEU A 248 11.77 -6.11 13.69
N LYS A 249 11.72 -5.49 14.88
CA LYS A 249 12.85 -4.74 15.45
C LYS A 249 13.83 -5.60 16.20
N GLN A 250 13.36 -6.69 16.80
CA GLN A 250 14.22 -7.64 17.47
C GLN A 250 15.18 -8.24 16.43
N ALA A 251 16.44 -7.78 16.50
CA ALA A 251 17.57 -8.59 16.09
C ALA A 251 17.38 -9.95 16.76
N GLU A 252 17.63 -11.04 16.03
CA GLU A 252 17.62 -12.39 16.60
C GLU A 252 18.29 -12.33 17.97
N VAL A 253 17.49 -12.44 19.02
CA VAL A 253 18.01 -12.86 20.31
C VAL A 253 18.31 -14.32 20.03
N VAL A 254 19.53 -14.58 19.53
CA VAL A 254 20.16 -15.87 19.82
C VAL A 254 20.13 -15.91 21.34
N SER A 255 19.22 -16.69 21.89
CA SER A 255 19.14 -16.80 23.33
C SER A 255 20.50 -17.33 23.77
N LEU A 256 21.07 -16.81 24.87
CA LEU A 256 22.30 -17.37 25.42
C LEU A 256 22.17 -18.89 25.65
N LEU A 257 20.94 -19.39 25.82
CA LEU A 257 20.61 -20.82 25.91
C LEU A 257 20.90 -21.60 24.61
N ASP A 258 20.76 -21.01 23.43
CA ASP A 258 21.10 -21.66 22.14
C ASP A 258 22.62 -21.78 21.95
N PHE A 259 23.41 -20.96 22.65
CA PHE A 259 24.87 -21.03 22.66
C PHE A 259 25.39 -22.15 23.59
N PHE A 260 24.63 -22.49 24.65
CA PHE A 260 24.98 -23.56 25.58
C PHE A 260 24.50 -24.95 25.14
N THR A 261 23.65 -25.05 24.13
CA THR A 261 23.19 -26.35 23.56
C THR A 261 24.02 -26.81 22.36
N GLN A 262 25.00 -26.03 21.91
CA GLN A 262 25.89 -26.35 20.80
C GLN A 262 27.38 -26.42 21.21
N GLN A 263 27.69 -27.05 22.34
CA GLN A 263 29.03 -27.60 22.55
C GLN A 263 28.93 -29.13 22.68
N PRO A 264 29.81 -29.89 21.99
CA PRO A 264 29.75 -31.34 21.92
C PRO A 264 30.01 -32.04 23.25
#